data_AF-A0A0F7RWS5-F1
#
_entry.id   AF-A0A0F7RWS5-F1
#
_cell.length_a   1.000
_cell.length_b   1.000
_cell.length_c   1.000
_cell.angle_alpha   90.00
_cell.angle_beta   90.00
_cell.angle_gamma   90.00
#
_symmetry.space_group_name_H-M   'P 1'
#
loop_
_entity.id
_entity.type
_entity.pdbx_description
1 polymer ?
#
loop_
_entity_poly.entity_id
_entity_poly.type
_entity_poly.pdbx_seq_one_letter_code
_entity_poly.pdbx_strand_id
1 'polypeptide(L)'
;MARLRRKAAMRLSTSLLIGLALAATLPPASAQTTRITCSTSSLCPESSLCCSSEGVCGSGAMQCAGGCDPTSSFKPSSCLPNPVCRSRRMTIKPSDYNNNDIFMPILEYNGNASSPFTLDSGSLGAGPEGVLLQLTAAQQAKISTTDYLMYGYVEATLRHNAR
;
A
#
# COMPACT_ATOMS: atom_id res chain seq x y z
N MET A 1 -1.36 -45.62 -59.84
CA MET A 1 -0.26 -46.55 -60.15
C MET A 1 1.01 -45.76 -60.46
N ALA A 2 2.00 -45.74 -59.56
CA ALA A 2 3.43 -45.57 -59.91
C ALA A 2 4.32 -45.54 -58.66
N ARG A 3 5.15 -46.60 -58.56
CA ARG A 3 6.55 -46.62 -58.11
C ARG A 3 6.87 -46.39 -56.62
N LEU A 4 6.90 -47.53 -55.91
CA LEU A 4 7.78 -47.83 -54.79
C LEU A 4 9.24 -47.44 -55.11
N ARG A 5 9.88 -46.68 -54.21
CA ARG A 5 11.35 -46.64 -54.07
C ARG A 5 11.71 -47.06 -52.65
N ARG A 6 12.28 -48.26 -52.53
CA ARG A 6 12.95 -48.77 -51.32
C ARG A 6 14.16 -47.87 -51.02
N LYS A 7 14.31 -47.41 -49.78
CA LYS A 7 15.58 -46.91 -49.25
C LYS A 7 16.01 -47.78 -48.06
N ALA A 8 17.30 -48.08 -48.10
CA ALA A 8 17.99 -49.08 -47.32
C ALA A 8 18.09 -48.74 -45.83
N ALA A 9 18.22 -49.79 -45.05
CA ALA A 9 18.48 -49.78 -43.62
C ALA A 9 19.83 -49.14 -43.29
N MET A 10 19.85 -48.34 -42.22
CA MET A 10 21.06 -47.98 -41.51
C MET A 10 20.79 -48.19 -40.03
N ARG A 11 21.40 -49.24 -39.48
CA ARG A 11 21.34 -49.58 -38.05
C ARG A 11 22.26 -48.62 -37.30
N LEU A 12 21.76 -47.94 -36.27
CA LEU A 12 22.61 -47.23 -35.32
C LEU A 12 22.25 -47.65 -33.89
N SER A 13 23.16 -48.48 -33.39
CA SER A 13 23.49 -48.93 -32.04
C SER A 13 22.87 -48.17 -30.86
N THR A 14 22.18 -48.93 -30.03
CA THR A 14 21.84 -48.62 -28.63
C THR A 14 23.09 -48.63 -27.75
N SER A 15 23.45 -47.48 -27.16
CA SER A 15 24.37 -47.41 -26.02
C SER A 15 23.92 -46.33 -25.03
N LEU A 16 23.36 -46.83 -23.93
CA LEU A 16 23.45 -46.38 -22.54
C LEU A 16 24.41 -45.20 -22.27
N LEU A 17 23.92 -44.14 -21.58
CA LEU A 17 24.40 -43.72 -20.25
C LEU A 17 23.75 -42.40 -19.80
N ILE A 18 23.27 -42.46 -18.56
CA ILE A 18 22.50 -41.47 -17.80
C ILE A 18 23.40 -40.30 -17.42
N GLY A 19 23.08 -39.09 -17.90
CA GLY A 19 23.72 -37.83 -17.51
C GLY A 19 22.89 -37.09 -16.45
N LEU A 20 23.46 -36.94 -15.27
CA LEU A 20 22.91 -36.39 -14.04
C LEU A 20 22.66 -34.86 -14.18
N ALA A 21 21.40 -34.43 -14.29
CA ALA A 21 21.03 -33.01 -14.20
C ALA A 21 20.70 -32.64 -12.75
N LEU A 22 21.69 -32.18 -11.97
CA LEU A 22 21.44 -31.47 -10.71
C LEU A 22 21.03 -30.02 -11.03
N ALA A 23 19.74 -29.80 -11.25
CA ALA A 23 19.16 -28.47 -11.16
C ALA A 23 19.04 -28.11 -9.67
N ALA A 24 19.98 -27.31 -9.16
CA ALA A 24 19.89 -26.72 -7.83
C ALA A 24 18.70 -25.75 -7.81
N THR A 25 17.57 -26.20 -7.27
CA THR A 25 16.43 -25.35 -6.95
C THR A 25 16.75 -24.55 -5.70
N LEU A 26 17.41 -23.41 -5.88
CA LEU A 26 17.48 -22.41 -4.82
C LEU A 26 16.04 -21.89 -4.60
N PRO A 27 15.42 -22.10 -3.43
CA PRO A 27 14.16 -21.44 -3.13
C PRO A 27 14.40 -19.92 -3.22
N PRO A 28 13.48 -19.15 -3.83
CA PRO A 28 13.61 -17.71 -3.83
C PRO A 28 13.65 -17.25 -2.37
N ALA A 29 14.76 -16.63 -1.98
CA ALA A 29 14.85 -15.94 -0.70
C ALA A 29 13.79 -14.84 -0.74
N SER A 30 12.64 -15.05 -0.10
CA SER A 30 11.73 -13.96 0.18
C SER A 30 12.51 -12.99 1.05
N ALA A 31 12.81 -11.80 0.53
CA ALA A 31 13.29 -10.70 1.35
C ALA A 31 12.21 -10.42 2.39
N GLN A 32 12.35 -11.00 3.58
CA GLN A 32 11.64 -10.54 4.75
C GLN A 32 12.26 -9.18 5.04
N THR A 33 11.68 -8.11 4.49
CA THR A 33 11.97 -6.76 4.97
C THR A 33 11.53 -6.75 6.42
N THR A 34 12.48 -6.98 7.32
CA THR A 34 12.33 -6.74 8.75
C THR A 34 11.88 -5.30 8.87
N ARG A 35 10.63 -5.11 9.28
CA ARG A 35 10.11 -3.76 9.55
C ARG A 35 10.92 -3.20 10.71
N ILE A 36 11.68 -2.16 10.45
CA ILE A 36 12.36 -1.41 11.50
C ILE A 36 11.26 -0.69 12.27
N THR A 37 11.19 -0.91 13.58
CA THR A 37 10.20 -0.28 14.45
C THR A 37 10.78 0.94 15.11
N CYS A 38 9.92 1.87 15.51
CA CYS A 38 10.31 3.11 16.17
C CYS A 38 9.44 3.40 17.40
N SER A 39 10.07 4.10 18.34
CA SER A 39 9.44 4.67 19.53
C SER A 39 10.27 5.85 20.00
N THR A 40 9.77 6.57 21.01
CA THR A 40 10.49 7.69 21.63
C THR A 40 11.84 7.29 22.25
N SER A 41 12.05 6.00 22.54
CA SER A 41 13.30 5.44 23.04
C SER A 41 14.16 4.76 21.96
N SER A 42 13.63 4.60 20.74
CA SER A 42 14.28 3.91 19.63
C SER A 42 13.94 4.62 18.32
N LEU A 43 14.76 5.61 17.97
CA LEU A 43 14.54 6.43 16.78
C LEU A 43 14.84 5.66 15.49
N CYS A 44 14.18 6.06 14.40
CA CYS A 44 14.48 5.53 13.09
C CYS A 44 15.90 5.90 12.60
N PRO A 45 16.56 5.03 11.81
CA PRO A 45 17.83 5.34 11.17
C PRO A 45 17.66 6.32 9.99
N GLU A 46 18.74 6.98 9.58
CA GLU A 46 18.73 7.95 8.47
C GLU A 46 18.26 7.35 7.13
N SER A 47 18.54 6.07 6.88
CA SER A 47 18.09 5.36 5.67
C SER A 47 16.57 5.13 5.60
N SER A 48 15.86 5.32 6.71
CA SER A 48 14.41 5.14 6.85
C SER A 48 13.87 6.16 7.85
N LEU A 49 14.08 7.44 7.55
CA LEU A 49 14.11 8.53 8.52
C LEU A 49 12.79 8.86 9.22
N CYS A 50 11.65 8.43 8.69
CA CYS A 50 10.32 8.76 9.19
C CYS A 50 9.73 7.59 9.97
N CYS A 51 9.13 7.88 11.12
CA CYS A 51 8.35 6.93 11.89
C CYS A 51 6.86 7.11 11.59
N SER A 52 6.15 6.07 11.13
CA SER A 52 4.70 6.15 10.91
C SER A 52 3.91 6.15 12.22
N SER A 53 2.62 6.51 12.13
CA SER A 53 1.69 6.45 13.28
C SER A 53 1.56 5.05 13.90
N GLU A 54 1.88 4.01 13.13
CA GLU A 54 1.90 2.61 13.55
C GLU A 54 3.26 2.15 14.10
N GLY A 55 4.23 3.05 14.26
CA GLY A 55 5.54 2.74 14.86
C GLY A 55 6.49 2.00 13.91
N VAL A 56 6.41 2.27 12.60
CA VAL A 56 7.26 1.64 11.58
C VAL A 56 8.09 2.69 10.85
N CYS A 57 9.40 2.46 10.77
CA CYS A 57 10.32 3.32 10.04
C CYS A 57 10.22 3.13 8.53
N GLY A 58 10.44 4.21 7.79
CA GLY A 58 10.54 4.22 6.34
C GLY A 58 10.76 5.61 5.77
N SER A 59 10.70 5.71 4.45
CA SER A 59 10.92 6.97 3.72
C SER A 59 9.80 7.28 2.73
N GLY A 60 8.70 6.51 2.76
CA GLY A 60 7.57 6.66 1.85
C GLY A 60 6.47 7.55 2.42
N ALA A 61 5.45 7.85 1.59
CA ALA A 61 4.30 8.66 1.96
C ALA A 61 3.58 8.15 3.23
N MET A 62 3.44 6.82 3.35
CA MET A 62 2.86 6.17 4.54
C MET A 62 3.57 6.51 5.84
N GLN A 63 4.90 6.66 5.80
CA GLN A 63 5.71 6.92 7.00
C GLN A 63 5.94 8.41 7.21
N CYS A 64 6.11 9.18 6.13
CA CYS A 64 6.54 10.57 6.21
C CYS A 64 5.39 11.59 6.12
N ALA A 65 4.25 11.24 5.52
CA ALA A 65 3.14 12.16 5.26
C ALA A 65 1.86 11.80 6.04
N GLY A 66 1.54 10.50 6.13
CA GLY A 66 0.31 9.99 6.75
C GLY A 66 0.41 9.80 8.27
N GLY A 67 0.62 10.87 9.03
CA GLY A 67 0.71 10.79 10.50
C GLY A 67 2.09 10.40 11.01
N CYS A 68 3.15 10.96 10.39
CA CYS A 68 4.53 10.79 10.83
C CYS A 68 4.72 11.30 12.28
N ASP A 69 5.36 10.49 13.12
CA ASP A 69 5.73 10.88 14.49
C ASP A 69 7.13 11.54 14.48
N PRO A 70 7.23 12.87 14.66
CA PRO A 70 8.53 13.56 14.66
C PRO A 70 9.38 13.24 15.89
N THR A 71 8.79 12.71 16.97
CA THR A 71 9.51 12.40 18.23
C THR A 71 10.19 11.05 18.20
N SER A 72 9.72 10.13 17.36
CA SER A 72 10.28 8.79 17.15
C SER A 72 11.02 8.65 15.80
N SER A 73 11.01 9.70 14.98
CA SER A 73 11.75 9.78 13.72
C SER A 73 13.24 10.05 13.95
N PHE A 74 14.07 9.87 12.91
CA PHE A 74 15.52 10.14 12.98
C PHE A 74 15.83 11.56 13.51
N LYS A 75 15.03 12.54 13.07
CA LYS A 75 15.01 13.91 13.58
C LYS A 75 13.60 14.50 13.40
N PRO A 76 13.24 15.57 14.12
CA PRO A 76 11.90 16.18 13.98
C PRO A 76 11.58 16.65 12.55
N SER A 77 12.59 17.04 11.77
CA SER A 77 12.45 17.46 10.37
C SER A 77 12.43 16.31 9.35
N SER A 78 12.37 15.06 9.80
CA SER A 78 12.19 13.92 8.90
C SER A 78 10.79 13.85 8.30
N CYS A 79 9.78 14.25 9.08
CA CYS A 79 8.39 14.24 8.64
C CYS A 79 8.12 15.36 7.64
N LEU A 80 7.17 15.12 6.72
CA LEU A 80 6.64 16.19 5.88
C LEU A 80 5.84 17.18 6.74
N PRO A 81 5.85 18.48 6.38
CA PRO A 81 5.01 19.46 7.05
C PRO A 81 3.52 19.10 6.93
N ASN A 82 2.80 19.23 8.03
CA ASN A 82 1.37 19.00 8.09
C ASN A 82 0.61 20.22 7.53
N PRO A 83 -0.25 20.05 6.50
CA PRO A 83 -1.10 21.14 6.02
C PRO A 83 -2.01 21.69 7.12
N VAL A 84 -2.11 23.01 7.21
CA VAL A 84 -2.95 23.68 8.21
C VAL A 84 -4.41 23.59 7.81
N CYS A 85 -5.25 23.12 8.73
CA CYS A 85 -6.68 22.99 8.51
C CYS A 85 -7.35 24.31 8.10
N ARG A 86 -8.21 24.21 7.08
CA ARG A 86 -9.10 25.28 6.64
C ARG A 86 -10.55 24.86 6.89
N SER A 87 -11.35 25.79 7.40
CA SER A 87 -12.78 25.57 7.62
C SER A 87 -13.45 25.08 6.35
N ARG A 88 -14.09 23.92 6.43
CA ARG A 88 -14.77 23.30 5.29
C ARG A 88 -16.05 22.62 5.72
N ARG A 89 -17.03 22.65 4.83
CA ARG A 89 -18.28 21.89 4.94
C ARG A 89 -18.48 21.17 3.61
N MET A 90 -18.71 19.87 3.65
CA MET A 90 -18.94 19.08 2.45
C MET A 90 -20.00 18.02 2.69
N THR A 91 -20.61 17.56 1.61
CA THR A 91 -21.49 16.39 1.59
C THR A 91 -20.84 15.35 0.70
N ILE A 92 -20.59 14.16 1.26
CA ILE A 92 -20.02 13.01 0.54
C ILE A 92 -21.19 12.20 -0.01
N LYS A 93 -21.29 12.09 -1.34
CA LYS A 93 -22.37 11.36 -2.03
C LYS A 93 -21.98 9.90 -2.24
N PRO A 94 -22.96 8.99 -2.41
CA PRO A 94 -22.68 7.61 -2.79
C PRO A 94 -21.76 7.45 -4.01
N SER A 95 -21.89 8.34 -5.01
CA SER A 95 -21.08 8.33 -6.23
C SER A 95 -19.62 8.71 -6.02
N ASP A 96 -19.24 9.25 -4.86
CA ASP A 96 -17.88 9.73 -4.61
C ASP A 96 -16.91 8.62 -4.20
N TYR A 97 -17.37 7.37 -4.07
CA TYR A 97 -16.59 6.26 -3.53
C TYR A 97 -15.29 5.96 -4.30
N ASN A 98 -15.23 6.31 -5.59
CA ASN A 98 -14.05 6.14 -6.46
C ASN A 98 -13.51 7.49 -6.98
N ASN A 99 -13.80 8.59 -6.28
CA ASN A 99 -13.35 9.92 -6.65
C ASN A 99 -12.01 10.27 -5.96
N ASN A 100 -10.91 10.25 -6.71
CA ASN A 100 -9.57 10.56 -6.19
C ASN A 100 -9.40 12.05 -5.81
N ASP A 101 -10.23 12.96 -6.32
CA ASP A 101 -10.25 14.36 -5.89
C ASP A 101 -10.84 14.51 -4.48
N ILE A 102 -11.54 13.48 -3.97
CA ILE A 102 -12.08 13.41 -2.61
C ILE A 102 -11.23 12.47 -1.74
N PHE A 103 -10.95 11.27 -2.23
CA PHE A 103 -10.22 10.21 -1.54
C PHE A 103 -8.95 9.83 -2.31
N MET A 104 -7.90 10.64 -2.16
CA MET A 104 -6.63 10.39 -2.84
C MET A 104 -5.96 9.13 -2.28
N PRO A 105 -5.42 8.22 -3.12
CA PRO A 105 -4.63 7.11 -2.60
C PRO A 105 -3.44 7.61 -1.78
N ILE A 106 -3.21 7.04 -0.59
CA ILE A 106 -2.13 7.50 0.30
C ILE A 106 -0.72 7.43 -0.33
N LEU A 107 -0.51 6.53 -1.28
CA LEU A 107 0.76 6.43 -2.01
C LEU A 107 1.02 7.64 -2.93
N GLU A 108 -0.03 8.39 -3.28
CA GLU A 108 0.04 9.63 -4.06
C GLU A 108 0.15 10.88 -3.17
N TYR A 109 -0.09 10.74 -1.86
CA TYR A 109 -0.04 11.86 -0.94
C TYR A 109 1.40 12.32 -0.68
N ASN A 110 1.66 13.58 -1.02
CA ASN A 110 2.97 14.22 -0.89
C ASN A 110 2.98 15.32 0.19
N GLY A 111 2.04 15.28 1.14
CA GLY A 111 1.91 16.30 2.18
C GLY A 111 1.20 17.57 1.73
N ASN A 112 0.41 17.54 0.64
CA ASN A 112 -0.43 18.67 0.21
C ASN A 112 -1.94 18.39 0.40
N ALA A 113 -2.70 19.40 0.82
CA ALA A 113 -4.14 19.26 1.06
C ALA A 113 -5.00 19.48 -0.20
N SER A 114 -4.59 18.96 -1.37
CA SER A 114 -5.32 19.16 -2.62
C SER A 114 -6.65 18.39 -2.67
N SER A 115 -6.67 17.19 -2.05
CA SER A 115 -7.88 16.39 -1.81
C SER A 115 -8.23 16.43 -0.31
N PRO A 116 -9.50 16.32 0.11
CA PRO A 116 -9.89 16.32 1.52
C PRO A 116 -9.35 15.15 2.33
N PHE A 117 -9.34 13.96 1.73
CA PHE A 117 -8.99 12.75 2.42
C PHE A 117 -7.96 11.96 1.63
N THR A 118 -7.17 11.19 2.36
CA THR A 118 -6.43 10.04 1.81
C THR A 118 -7.24 8.77 2.04
N LEU A 119 -7.11 7.80 1.12
CA LEU A 119 -7.46 6.40 1.35
C LEU A 119 -6.19 5.65 1.73
N ASP A 120 -6.07 5.32 3.02
CA ASP A 120 -4.85 4.75 3.59
C ASP A 120 -4.80 3.23 3.45
N SER A 121 -5.96 2.59 3.53
CA SER A 121 -6.10 1.15 3.37
C SER A 121 -7.52 0.76 2.98
N GLY A 122 -7.67 -0.48 2.48
CA GLY A 122 -8.97 -1.07 2.14
C GLY A 122 -9.61 -0.46 0.90
N SER A 123 -10.94 -0.54 0.83
CA SER A 123 -11.71 -0.08 -0.32
C SER A 123 -12.99 0.64 0.12
N LEU A 124 -13.44 1.53 -0.76
CA LEU A 124 -14.65 2.31 -0.62
C LEU A 124 -15.73 1.75 -1.55
N GLY A 125 -16.99 1.88 -1.16
CA GLY A 125 -18.14 1.52 -1.99
C GLY A 125 -19.22 2.59 -1.95
N ALA A 126 -20.17 2.52 -2.88
CA ALA A 126 -21.38 3.35 -2.82
C ALA A 126 -22.30 2.82 -1.70
N GLY A 127 -22.56 3.64 -0.68
CA GLY A 127 -23.58 3.39 0.33
C GLY A 127 -24.93 4.02 -0.03
N PRO A 128 -25.98 3.82 0.79
CA PRO A 128 -27.31 4.38 0.52
C PRO A 128 -27.37 5.91 0.68
N GLU A 129 -26.56 6.49 1.56
CA GLU A 129 -26.60 7.93 1.90
C GLU A 129 -25.25 8.65 1.70
N GLY A 130 -24.20 7.90 1.40
CA GLY A 130 -22.83 8.42 1.28
C GLY A 130 -21.87 7.31 0.87
N VAL A 131 -20.58 7.51 1.08
CA VAL A 131 -19.57 6.48 0.83
C VAL A 131 -19.54 5.45 1.96
N LEU A 132 -19.46 4.17 1.58
CA LEU A 132 -19.31 3.03 2.47
C LEU A 132 -17.81 2.71 2.66
N LEU A 133 -17.34 2.75 3.90
CA LEU A 133 -16.06 2.16 4.28
C LEU A 133 -16.22 0.64 4.35
N GLN A 134 -15.62 -0.11 3.42
CA GLN A 134 -15.81 -1.56 3.35
C GLN A 134 -14.97 -2.28 4.42
N LEU A 135 -15.62 -3.17 5.13
CA LEU A 135 -14.98 -4.10 6.08
C LEU A 135 -15.19 -5.52 5.56
N THR A 136 -14.10 -6.25 5.34
CA THR A 136 -14.13 -7.69 5.03
C THR A 136 -13.28 -8.44 6.05
N ALA A 137 -13.30 -9.78 6.02
CA ALA A 137 -12.42 -10.58 6.87
C ALA A 137 -10.93 -10.30 6.62
N ALA A 138 -10.57 -9.81 5.42
CA ALA A 138 -9.19 -9.59 5.01
C ALA A 138 -8.75 -8.11 5.06
N GLN A 139 -9.69 -7.16 5.03
CA GLN A 139 -9.36 -5.74 4.92
C GLN A 139 -10.27 -4.84 5.76
N GLN A 140 -9.69 -3.75 6.24
CA GLN A 140 -10.38 -2.63 6.85
C GLN A 140 -10.06 -1.36 6.06
N ALA A 141 -11.10 -0.60 5.72
CA ALA A 141 -10.93 0.72 5.13
C ALA A 141 -10.55 1.77 6.17
N LYS A 142 -9.53 2.56 5.88
CA LYS A 142 -9.08 3.72 6.67
C LYS A 142 -8.94 4.91 5.74
N ILE A 143 -9.54 6.03 6.14
CA ILE A 143 -9.33 7.33 5.51
C ILE A 143 -8.80 8.30 6.56
N SER A 144 -7.97 9.25 6.13
CA SER A 144 -7.45 10.32 6.98
C SER A 144 -7.68 11.67 6.32
N THR A 145 -7.85 12.74 7.10
CA THR A 145 -7.87 14.10 6.54
C THR A 145 -6.46 14.48 6.06
N THR A 146 -6.37 15.23 4.96
CA THR A 146 -5.09 15.79 4.49
C THR A 146 -4.70 17.07 5.22
N ASP A 147 -5.69 17.71 5.83
CA ASP A 147 -5.57 18.88 6.70
C ASP A 147 -5.42 18.43 8.17
N TYR A 148 -4.50 19.08 8.91
CA TYR A 148 -4.28 18.83 10.33
C TYR A 148 -4.86 19.96 11.17
N LEU A 149 -5.63 19.57 12.19
CA LEU A 149 -6.31 20.48 13.11
C LEU A 149 -5.54 20.58 14.42
N MET A 150 -5.16 21.80 14.80
CA MET A 150 -4.68 22.11 16.14
C MET A 150 -5.75 22.93 16.86
N TYR A 151 -6.58 22.24 17.64
CA TYR A 151 -7.83 22.75 18.25
C TYR A 151 -8.92 23.11 17.24
N GLY A 152 -10.19 22.97 17.63
CA GLY A 152 -11.34 23.30 16.80
C GLY A 152 -12.50 22.32 16.96
N TYR A 153 -13.35 22.23 15.95
CA TYR A 153 -14.52 21.35 15.94
C TYR A 153 -14.55 20.50 14.67
N VAL A 154 -14.86 19.21 14.84
CA VAL A 154 -15.09 18.27 13.75
C VAL A 154 -16.48 17.69 13.93
N GLU A 155 -17.31 17.78 12.90
CA GLU A 155 -18.62 17.16 12.85
C GLU A 155 -18.66 16.18 11.67
N ALA A 156 -19.13 14.96 11.93
CA ALA A 156 -19.27 13.93 10.92
C ALA A 156 -20.55 13.13 11.15
N THR A 157 -21.29 12.87 10.08
CA THR A 157 -22.45 11.97 10.09
C THR A 157 -22.01 10.59 9.66
N LEU A 158 -22.06 9.62 10.58
CA LEU A 158 -21.62 8.24 10.38
C LEU A 158 -22.76 7.28 10.71
N ARG A 159 -22.91 6.22 9.91
CA ARG A 159 -23.90 5.15 10.15
C ARG A 159 -23.20 3.79 10.14
N HIS A 160 -23.40 3.02 11.21
CA HIS A 160 -23.02 1.62 11.25
C HIS A 160 -24.12 0.74 10.61
N ASN A 161 -23.74 -0.34 9.93
CA ASN A 161 -24.68 -1.22 9.21
C ASN A 161 -25.59 -0.48 8.23
N ALA A 162 -25.00 0.23 7.27
CA ALA A 162 -25.71 0.87 6.17
C ALA A 162 -26.27 -0.19 5.20
N ARG A 163 -27.34 -0.87 5.62
CA ARG A 163 -28.23 -1.65 4.76
C ARG A 163 -29.38 -0.79 4.27
#